data_AF-A0A5C2FRG2-F1
#
_entry.id   AF-A0A5C2FRG2-F1
#
_cell.length_a   1.000
_cell.length_b   1.000
_cell.length_c   1.000
_cell.angle_alpha   90.00
_cell.angle_beta   90.00
_cell.angle_gamma   90.00
#
_symmetry.space_group_name_H-M   'P 1'
#
loop_
_entity.id
_entity.type
_entity.pdbx_description
1 polymer ?
#
loop_
_entity_poly.entity_id
_entity_poly.type
_entity_poly.pdbx_seq_one_letter_code
_entity_poly.pdbx_strand_id
1 'polypeptide(L)'
;MRKLLATSGAAIIVAYAVYGALLMNNWAVVAASGIPLDETIVQMAAMDQDYDSLGGWVFAAIGIGLAISWLVSVIASGRKLPAWAAIGTWSLIVALGAPAYFFASFANMNSVGDTFADWNAGAAADLEEPLYIASILALALLAAMGILGLRAALTRPPRPLAQASR
;
A
#
# COMPACT_ATOMS: atom_id res chain seq x y z
N MET A 1 -15.92 -15.19 -11.63
CA MET A 1 -14.45 -14.99 -11.63
C MET A 1 -14.04 -13.52 -11.65
N ARG A 2 -14.44 -12.68 -12.62
CA ARG A 2 -13.99 -11.27 -12.65
C ARG A 2 -14.45 -10.41 -11.48
N LYS A 3 -15.72 -10.54 -11.07
CA LYS A 3 -16.22 -9.86 -9.86
C LYS A 3 -15.41 -10.25 -8.62
N LEU A 4 -15.12 -11.55 -8.47
CA LEU A 4 -14.28 -12.07 -7.38
C LEU A 4 -12.87 -11.45 -7.40
N LEU A 5 -12.22 -11.41 -8.57
CA LEU A 5 -10.89 -10.77 -8.73
C LEU A 5 -10.93 -9.28 -8.37
N ALA A 6 -11.98 -8.58 -8.80
CA ALA A 6 -12.15 -7.16 -8.52
C ALA A 6 -12.45 -6.91 -7.03
N THR A 7 -13.29 -7.74 -6.39
CA THR A 7 -13.55 -7.60 -4.96
C THR A 7 -12.33 -7.97 -4.13
N SER A 8 -11.56 -9.00 -4.52
CA SER A 8 -10.37 -9.42 -3.78
C SER A 8 -9.26 -8.39 -3.85
N GLY A 9 -8.95 -7.84 -5.04
CA GLY A 9 -7.93 -6.81 -5.17
C GLY A 9 -8.28 -5.54 -4.39
N ALA A 10 -9.55 -5.13 -4.41
CA ALA A 10 -10.01 -3.96 -3.66
C ALA A 10 -9.93 -4.21 -2.14
N ALA A 11 -10.35 -5.39 -1.69
CA ALA A 11 -10.25 -5.77 -0.28
C ALA A 11 -8.79 -5.80 0.20
N ILE A 12 -7.86 -6.31 -0.61
CA ILE A 12 -6.43 -6.32 -0.29
C ILE A 12 -5.91 -4.88 -0.12
N ILE A 13 -6.19 -3.97 -1.05
CA ILE A 13 -5.75 -2.58 -0.97
C ILE A 13 -6.33 -1.90 0.28
N VAL A 14 -7.62 -2.10 0.56
CA VAL A 14 -8.26 -1.51 1.75
C VAL A 14 -7.66 -2.05 3.04
N ALA A 15 -7.49 -3.38 3.15
CA ALA A 15 -6.89 -4.00 4.33
C ALA A 15 -5.46 -3.47 4.57
N TYR A 16 -4.66 -3.38 3.50
CA TYR A 16 -3.32 -2.83 3.54
C TYR A 16 -3.31 -1.37 4.03
N ALA A 17 -4.20 -0.52 3.48
CA ALA A 17 -4.29 0.89 3.82
C ALA A 17 -4.71 1.11 5.28
N VAL A 18 -5.71 0.36 5.75
CA VAL A 18 -6.18 0.40 7.15
C VAL A 18 -5.10 -0.09 8.10
N TYR A 19 -4.44 -1.20 7.78
CA TYR A 19 -3.35 -1.74 8.60
C TYR A 19 -2.20 -0.74 8.73
N GLY A 20 -1.77 -0.13 7.62
CA GLY A 20 -0.73 0.91 7.64
C GLY A 20 -1.14 2.13 8.49
N ALA A 21 -2.40 2.56 8.43
CA ALA A 21 -2.87 3.66 9.27
C ALA A 21 -2.90 3.32 10.76
N LEU A 22 -3.26 2.08 11.12
CA LEU A 22 -3.23 1.60 12.51
C LEU A 22 -1.81 1.54 13.05
N LEU A 23 -0.84 1.13 12.23
CA LEU A 23 0.58 1.16 12.56
C LEU A 23 1.07 2.59 12.81
N MET A 24 0.84 3.51 11.86
CA MET A 24 1.29 4.91 11.93
C MET A 24 0.74 5.68 13.13
N ASN A 25 -0.53 5.46 13.44
CA ASN A 25 -1.27 6.26 14.43
C ASN A 25 -1.34 5.60 15.80
N ASN A 26 -0.86 4.37 15.97
CA ASN A 26 -0.95 3.69 17.26
C ASN A 26 0.05 2.56 17.40
N TRP A 27 -0.13 1.46 16.65
CA TRP A 27 0.47 0.18 17.04
C TRP A 27 1.99 0.19 17.03
N ALA A 28 2.60 0.78 16.00
CA ALA A 28 4.06 0.85 15.93
C ALA A 28 4.62 1.82 16.97
N VAL A 29 3.94 2.96 17.21
CA VAL A 29 4.31 3.97 18.21
C VAL A 29 4.28 3.38 19.62
N VAL A 30 3.19 2.69 19.99
CA VAL A 30 3.02 2.04 21.29
C VAL A 30 4.01 0.89 21.47
N ALA A 31 4.26 0.10 20.43
CA ALA A 31 5.25 -0.97 20.49
C ALA A 31 6.68 -0.43 20.68
N ALA A 32 6.99 0.68 20.03
CA ALA A 32 8.29 1.34 20.14
C ALA A 32 8.50 2.04 21.50
N SER A 33 7.49 2.75 22.01
CA SER A 33 7.59 3.45 23.29
C SER A 33 7.44 2.53 24.51
N GLY A 34 6.80 1.38 24.34
CA GLY A 34 6.53 0.42 25.42
C GLY A 34 5.44 0.87 26.40
N ILE A 35 4.77 1.99 26.14
CA ILE A 35 3.73 2.59 26.99
C ILE A 35 2.49 2.98 26.16
N PRO A 36 1.32 3.21 26.79
CA PRO A 36 0.12 3.64 26.09
C PRO A 36 0.31 4.90 25.23
N LEU A 37 -0.47 5.02 24.15
CA LEU A 37 -0.30 6.10 23.15
C LEU A 37 -0.51 7.49 23.75
N ASP A 38 -1.51 7.66 24.61
CA ASP A 38 -1.80 8.92 25.28
C ASP A 38 -0.64 9.37 26.17
N GLU A 39 -0.05 8.44 26.92
CA GLU A 39 1.15 8.71 27.72
C GLU A 39 2.37 9.00 26.82
N THR A 40 2.52 8.26 25.72
CA THR A 40 3.58 8.48 24.72
C THR A 40 3.53 9.91 24.18
N ILE A 41 2.35 10.39 23.77
CA ILE A 41 2.17 11.75 23.23
C ILE A 41 2.50 12.81 24.28
N VAL A 42 2.11 12.60 25.54
CA VAL A 42 2.43 13.54 26.63
C VAL A 42 3.94 13.62 26.87
N GLN A 43 4.64 12.49 26.88
CA GLN A 43 6.09 12.46 27.08
C GLN A 43 6.85 13.04 25.87
N MET A 44 6.41 12.77 24.64
CA MET A 44 6.95 13.41 23.44
C MET A 44 6.80 14.93 23.51
N ALA A 45 5.61 15.43 23.85
CA ALA A 45 5.36 16.86 23.99
C ALA A 45 6.23 17.51 25.10
N ALA A 46 6.51 16.79 26.19
CA ALA A 46 7.41 17.27 27.25
C ALA A 46 8.87 17.40 26.81
N MET A 47 9.24 16.72 25.71
CA MET A 47 10.58 16.74 25.09
C MET A 47 10.61 17.56 23.79
N ASP A 48 9.61 18.43 23.57
CA ASP A 48 9.44 19.24 22.35
C ASP A 48 9.41 18.39 21.05
N GLN A 49 8.88 17.16 21.15
CA GLN A 49 8.67 16.25 20.01
C GLN A 49 7.19 16.23 19.60
N ASP A 50 6.96 16.22 18.29
CA ASP A 50 5.61 16.25 17.72
C ASP A 50 5.04 14.85 17.49
N TYR A 51 3.72 14.73 17.63
CA TYR A 51 2.95 13.58 17.18
C TYR A 51 1.80 14.05 16.29
N ASP A 52 1.68 13.47 15.09
CA ASP A 52 0.58 13.77 14.17
C ASP A 52 -0.07 12.49 13.63
N SER A 53 -1.38 12.39 13.80
CA SER A 53 -2.18 11.28 13.27
C SER A 53 -2.67 11.48 11.83
N LEU A 54 -2.50 12.69 11.27
CA LEU A 54 -2.94 13.04 9.93
C LEU A 54 -2.30 12.14 8.87
N GLY A 55 -1.01 11.80 9.04
CA GLY A 55 -0.27 10.91 8.14
C GLY A 55 -0.99 9.58 7.90
N GLY A 56 -1.37 8.89 8.97
CA GLY A 56 -2.10 7.62 8.89
C GLY A 56 -3.49 7.77 8.26
N TRP A 57 -4.22 8.83 8.56
CA TRP A 57 -5.55 9.05 7.98
C TRP A 57 -5.49 9.38 6.48
N VAL A 58 -4.53 10.20 6.07
CA VAL A 58 -4.28 10.51 4.66
C VAL A 58 -3.86 9.25 3.90
N PHE A 59 -2.99 8.43 4.49
CA PHE A 59 -2.59 7.15 3.91
C PHE A 59 -3.79 6.22 3.69
N ALA A 60 -4.64 6.04 4.71
CA ALA A 60 -5.87 5.25 4.59
C ALA A 60 -6.81 5.80 3.52
N ALA A 61 -7.06 7.12 3.53
CA ALA A 61 -7.98 7.77 2.60
C ALA A 61 -7.53 7.61 1.14
N ILE A 62 -6.24 7.82 0.86
CA ILE A 62 -5.67 7.61 -0.47
C ILE A 62 -5.77 6.14 -0.87
N GLY A 63 -5.40 5.21 0.00
CA GLY A 63 -5.48 3.77 -0.27
C GLY A 63 -6.92 3.31 -0.59
N ILE A 64 -7.89 3.73 0.21
CA ILE A 64 -9.32 3.43 -0.02
C ILE A 64 -9.80 4.08 -1.33
N GLY A 65 -9.41 5.32 -1.60
CA GLY A 65 -9.73 6.01 -2.86
C GLY A 65 -9.18 5.27 -4.08
N LEU A 66 -7.94 4.79 -4.01
CA LEU A 66 -7.32 3.95 -5.04
C LEU A 66 -8.03 2.61 -5.19
N ALA A 67 -8.43 1.96 -4.10
CA ALA A 67 -9.18 0.70 -4.13
C ALA A 67 -10.52 0.86 -4.85
N ILE A 68 -11.29 1.91 -4.53
CA ILE A 68 -12.57 2.21 -5.17
C ILE A 68 -12.36 2.53 -6.66
N SER A 69 -11.40 3.40 -6.97
CA SER A 69 -11.09 3.79 -8.35
C SER A 69 -10.69 2.60 -9.21
N TRP A 70 -9.86 1.71 -8.66
CA TRP A 70 -9.45 0.48 -9.33
C TRP A 70 -10.63 -0.50 -9.51
N LEU A 71 -11.43 -0.71 -8.46
CA LEU A 71 -12.61 -1.59 -8.50
C LEU A 71 -13.58 -1.15 -9.61
N VAL A 72 -13.94 0.13 -9.63
CA VAL A 72 -14.84 0.72 -10.63
C VAL A 72 -14.25 0.55 -12.02
N SER A 73 -12.96 0.84 -12.20
CA SER A 73 -12.27 0.71 -13.48
C SER A 73 -12.27 -0.73 -14.00
N VAL A 74 -12.01 -1.72 -13.14
CA VAL A 74 -11.99 -3.14 -13.52
C VAL A 74 -13.39 -3.65 -13.89
N ILE A 75 -14.43 -3.19 -13.19
CA ILE A 75 -15.82 -3.55 -13.48
C ILE A 75 -16.28 -2.89 -14.79
N ALA A 76 -16.08 -1.57 -14.92
CA ALA A 76 -16.48 -0.80 -16.10
C ALA A 76 -15.77 -1.27 -17.38
N SER A 77 -14.51 -1.71 -17.26
CA SER A 77 -13.73 -2.26 -18.37
C SER A 77 -14.07 -3.72 -18.75
N GLY A 78 -15.15 -4.30 -18.18
CA GLY A 78 -15.46 -5.73 -18.22
C GLY A 78 -15.08 -6.44 -19.54
N ARG A 79 -14.48 -7.63 -19.51
CA ARG A 79 -13.86 -8.38 -20.65
C ARG A 79 -12.80 -7.64 -21.51
N LYS A 80 -12.84 -6.33 -21.71
CA LYS A 80 -11.85 -5.57 -22.51
C LYS A 80 -10.49 -5.49 -21.83
N LEU A 81 -10.47 -5.33 -20.50
CA LEU A 81 -9.23 -5.32 -19.73
C LEU A 81 -8.80 -6.76 -19.38
N PRO A 82 -7.60 -7.21 -19.81
CA PRO A 82 -7.06 -8.54 -19.50
C PRO A 82 -6.84 -8.77 -18.00
N ALA A 83 -6.89 -10.03 -17.56
CA ALA A 83 -6.69 -10.39 -16.16
C ALA A 83 -5.30 -10.01 -15.64
N TRP A 84 -4.23 -10.24 -16.43
CA TRP A 84 -2.86 -9.87 -16.03
C TRP A 84 -2.73 -8.36 -15.77
N ALA A 85 -3.41 -7.54 -16.57
CA ALA A 85 -3.36 -6.09 -16.44
C ALA A 85 -4.07 -5.65 -15.15
N ALA A 86 -5.27 -6.19 -14.90
CA ALA A 86 -6.01 -5.93 -13.67
C ALA A 86 -5.22 -6.36 -12.42
N ILE A 87 -4.60 -7.55 -12.46
CA ILE A 87 -3.78 -8.05 -11.35
C ILE A 87 -2.56 -7.18 -11.13
N GLY A 88 -1.84 -6.86 -12.22
CA GLY A 88 -0.66 -6.00 -12.17
C GLY A 88 -0.97 -4.62 -11.58
N THR A 89 -2.13 -4.03 -11.92
CA THR A 89 -2.45 -2.68 -11.40
C THR A 89 -2.66 -2.66 -9.89
N TRP A 90 -3.42 -3.60 -9.32
CA TRP A 90 -3.58 -3.61 -7.86
C TRP A 90 -2.29 -4.03 -7.17
N SER A 91 -1.50 -4.91 -7.78
CA SER A 91 -0.18 -5.31 -7.26
C SER A 91 0.77 -4.11 -7.20
N LEU A 92 0.75 -3.24 -8.20
CA LEU A 92 1.52 -1.99 -8.20
C LEU A 92 1.10 -1.07 -7.04
N ILE A 93 -0.20 -0.91 -6.80
CA ILE A 93 -0.70 -0.08 -5.69
C ILE A 93 -0.15 -0.58 -4.36
N VAL A 94 -0.21 -1.89 -4.12
CA VAL A 94 0.27 -2.50 -2.87
C VAL A 94 1.80 -2.45 -2.77
N ALA A 95 2.52 -2.70 -3.87
CA ALA A 95 3.99 -2.64 -3.89
C ALA A 95 4.53 -1.25 -3.54
N LEU A 96 3.87 -0.20 -4.04
CA LEU A 96 4.20 1.20 -3.71
C LEU A 96 3.72 1.63 -2.32
N GLY A 97 2.89 0.81 -1.67
CA GLY A 97 2.37 1.05 -0.33
C GLY A 97 3.46 1.08 0.75
N ALA A 98 4.50 0.25 0.65
CA ALA A 98 5.57 0.21 1.65
C ALA A 98 6.45 1.47 1.64
N PRO A 99 6.94 1.96 0.49
CA PRO A 99 7.60 3.26 0.43
C PRO A 99 6.72 4.41 0.94
N ALA A 100 5.44 4.43 0.55
CA ALA A 100 4.51 5.44 1.04
C ALA A 100 4.32 5.35 2.56
N TYR A 101 4.24 4.14 3.12
CA TYR A 101 4.16 3.91 4.55
C TYR A 101 5.40 4.45 5.28
N PHE A 102 6.59 4.10 4.79
CA PHE A 102 7.86 4.55 5.38
C PHE A 102 7.92 6.07 5.50
N PHE A 103 7.63 6.81 4.42
CA PHE A 103 7.68 8.27 4.45
C PHE A 103 6.60 8.90 5.34
N ALA A 104 5.39 8.33 5.37
CA ALA A 104 4.29 8.86 6.16
C ALA A 104 4.40 8.55 7.66
N SER A 105 5.02 7.43 8.02
CA SER A 105 5.26 7.02 9.42
C SER A 105 6.51 7.65 10.04
N PHE A 106 7.45 8.11 9.21
CA PHE A 106 8.79 8.50 9.62
C PHE A 106 8.81 9.52 10.76
N ALA A 107 7.98 10.57 10.67
CA ALA A 107 7.98 11.66 11.66
C ALA A 107 7.67 11.14 13.08
N ASN A 108 6.53 10.45 13.24
CA ASN A 108 6.13 9.92 14.55
C ASN A 108 7.16 8.93 15.11
N MET A 109 7.70 8.04 14.26
CA MET A 109 8.67 7.04 14.72
C MET A 109 10.01 7.67 15.12
N ASN A 110 10.47 8.68 14.38
CA ASN A 110 11.67 9.41 14.73
C ASN A 110 11.49 10.17 16.05
N SER A 111 10.34 10.81 16.25
CA SER A 111 10.03 11.50 17.50
C SER A 111 9.93 10.56 18.71
N VAL A 112 9.51 9.31 18.53
CA VAL A 112 9.64 8.28 19.59
C VAL A 112 11.11 8.00 19.90
N GLY A 113 11.95 7.79 18.88
CA GLY A 113 13.38 7.54 19.06
C GLY A 113 14.14 8.71 19.71
N ASP A 114 13.71 9.94 19.46
CA ASP A 114 14.29 11.15 20.09
C ASP A 114 13.79 11.38 21.52
N THR A 115 12.64 10.80 21.90
CA THR A 115 12.03 10.94 23.24
C THR A 115 12.51 9.87 24.22
N PHE A 116 12.55 8.61 23.81
CA PHE A 116 12.77 7.46 24.69
C PHE A 116 14.15 6.84 24.47
N ALA A 117 15.02 6.92 25.48
CA ALA A 117 16.37 6.37 25.40
C ALA A 117 16.42 4.85 25.19
N ASP A 118 15.39 4.14 25.66
CA ASP A 118 15.21 2.69 25.59
C ASP A 118 14.13 2.26 24.58
N TRP A 119 13.79 3.13 23.61
CA TRP A 119 12.79 2.80 22.59
C TRP A 119 13.12 1.49 21.85
N ASN A 120 12.07 0.72 21.56
CA ASN A 120 12.19 -0.60 20.97
C ASN A 120 11.82 -0.59 19.48
N ALA A 121 12.78 -0.21 18.64
CA ALA A 121 12.62 -0.24 17.19
C ALA A 121 12.28 -1.64 16.64
N GLY A 122 12.76 -2.70 17.31
CA GLY A 122 12.48 -4.08 16.91
C GLY A 122 11.00 -4.45 17.06
N ALA A 123 10.38 -4.06 18.18
CA ALA A 123 8.97 -4.33 18.42
C ALA A 123 8.05 -3.61 17.41
N ALA A 124 8.41 -2.39 17.00
CA ALA A 124 7.72 -1.72 15.89
C ALA A 124 7.93 -2.46 14.57
N ALA A 125 9.17 -2.82 14.24
CA ALA A 125 9.51 -3.53 13.01
C ALA A 125 8.78 -4.89 12.87
N ASP A 126 8.62 -5.64 13.96
CA ASP A 126 7.88 -6.91 13.98
C ASP A 126 6.40 -6.72 13.60
N LEU A 127 5.79 -5.58 13.97
CA LEU A 127 4.44 -5.22 13.57
C LEU A 127 4.36 -4.69 12.14
N GLU A 128 5.42 -4.06 11.64
CA GLU A 128 5.47 -3.54 10.27
C GLU A 128 5.81 -4.63 9.24
N GLU A 129 6.47 -5.71 9.67
CA GLU A 129 6.93 -6.81 8.81
C GLU A 129 5.84 -7.34 7.87
N PRO A 130 4.60 -7.63 8.31
CA PRO A 130 3.55 -8.12 7.42
C PRO A 130 3.22 -7.17 6.26
N LEU A 131 3.29 -5.86 6.52
CA LEU A 131 3.05 -4.81 5.52
C LEU A 131 4.17 -4.82 4.47
N TYR A 132 5.42 -4.86 4.91
CA TYR A 132 6.57 -4.92 3.99
C TYR A 132 6.61 -6.21 3.17
N ILE A 133 6.32 -7.36 3.79
CA ILE A 133 6.21 -8.64 3.08
C ILE A 133 5.11 -8.58 2.02
N ALA A 134 3.94 -8.01 2.35
CA ALA A 134 2.85 -7.87 1.39
C ALA A 134 3.26 -7.03 0.17
N SER A 135 4.00 -5.93 0.36
CA SER A 135 4.54 -5.13 -0.75
C SER A 135 5.58 -5.87 -1.58
N ILE A 136 6.48 -6.65 -0.96
CA ILE A 136 7.47 -7.46 -1.69
C ILE A 136 6.78 -8.52 -2.55
N LEU A 137 5.79 -9.23 -1.98
CA LEU A 137 5.01 -10.22 -2.73
C LEU A 137 4.21 -9.57 -3.87
N ALA A 138 3.63 -8.40 -3.63
CA ALA A 138 2.95 -7.63 -4.66
C ALA A 138 3.91 -7.17 -5.77
N LEU A 139 5.14 -6.78 -5.44
CA LEU A 139 6.16 -6.43 -6.42
C LEU A 139 6.54 -7.63 -7.29
N ALA A 140 6.73 -8.81 -6.69
CA ALA A 140 7.00 -10.05 -7.42
C ALA A 140 5.83 -10.42 -8.36
N LEU A 141 4.59 -10.28 -7.87
CA LEU A 141 3.39 -10.51 -8.68
C LEU A 141 3.28 -9.50 -9.83
N LEU A 142 3.57 -8.22 -9.58
CA LEU A 142 3.62 -7.18 -10.61
C LEU A 142 4.64 -7.55 -11.70
N ALA A 143 5.85 -7.97 -11.32
CA ALA A 143 6.88 -8.39 -12.27
C ALA A 143 6.39 -9.56 -13.14
N ALA A 144 5.77 -10.58 -12.53
CA ALA A 144 5.18 -11.70 -13.26
C ALA A 144 4.09 -11.26 -14.24
N MET A 145 3.19 -10.36 -13.82
CA MET A 145 2.14 -9.82 -14.69
C MET A 145 2.70 -8.94 -15.82
N GLY A 146 3.78 -8.20 -15.56
CA GLY A 146 4.51 -7.42 -16.56
C GLY A 146 5.12 -8.32 -17.65
N ILE A 147 5.74 -9.43 -17.26
CA ILE A 147 6.27 -10.43 -18.20
C ILE A 147 5.15 -11.02 -19.07
N LEU A 148 3.99 -11.36 -18.47
CA LEU A 148 2.84 -11.86 -19.22
C LEU A 148 2.29 -10.81 -20.20
N GLY A 149 2.20 -9.55 -19.77
CA GLY A 149 1.79 -8.43 -20.62
C GLY A 149 2.74 -8.22 -21.81
N LEU A 150 4.05 -8.26 -21.56
CA LEU A 150 5.08 -8.15 -22.59
C LEU A 150 4.97 -9.30 -23.61
N ARG A 151 4.87 -10.54 -23.14
CA ARG A 151 4.66 -11.70 -24.02
C ARG A 151 3.41 -11.53 -24.87
N ALA A 152 2.29 -11.14 -24.27
CA ALA A 152 1.04 -10.93 -25.00
C ALA A 152 1.13 -9.81 -26.04
N ALA A 153 1.96 -8.79 -25.84
CA ALA A 153 2.20 -7.74 -26.82
C ALA A 153 3.04 -8.24 -28.00
N LEU A 154 4.09 -9.02 -27.73
CA LEU A 154 5.00 -9.54 -28.75
C LEU A 154 4.40 -10.65 -29.61
N THR A 155 3.45 -11.42 -29.09
CA THR A 155 2.80 -12.52 -29.84
C THR A 155 1.56 -12.08 -30.63
N ARG A 156 1.18 -10.80 -30.60
CA ARG A 156 0.04 -10.31 -31.38
C ARG A 156 0.41 -10.26 -32.86
N PRO A 157 -0.34 -10.93 -33.76
CA PRO A 157 -0.10 -10.80 -35.19
C PRO A 157 -0.26 -9.35 -35.65
N PRO A 158 0.49 -8.90 -36.67
CA PRO A 158 0.37 -7.54 -37.20
C PRO A 158 -1.09 -7.25 -37.56
N ARG A 159 -1.60 -6.08 -37.12
CA ARG A 159 -2.91 -5.62 -37.57
C ARG A 159 -2.85 -5.42 -39.08
N PRO A 160 -3.76 -6.01 -39.88
CA PRO A 160 -3.80 -5.74 -41.31
C PRO A 160 -3.90 -4.23 -41.51
N LEU A 161 -2.98 -3.64 -42.28
CA LEU A 161 -3.12 -2.26 -42.71
C LEU A 161 -4.46 -2.19 -43.44
N ALA A 162 -5.39 -1.36 -42.95
CA ALA A 162 -6.64 -1.11 -43.63
C ALA A 162 -6.29 -0.72 -45.07
N GLN A 163 -6.67 -1.55 -46.05
CA GLN A 163 -6.51 -1.21 -47.45
C GLN A 163 -7.29 0.09 -47.66
N ALA A 164 -6.57 1.17 -47.94
CA ALA A 164 -7.17 2.41 -48.37
C ALA A 164 -7.99 2.11 -49.62
N SER A 165 -9.31 2.11 -49.48
CA SER A 165 -10.23 2.06 -50.61
C SER A 165 -9.95 3.28 -51.48
N ARG A 166 -9.45 3.04 -52.69
CA ARG A 166 -9.33 4.04 -53.76
C ARG A 166 -10.71 4.37 -54.30
#